data_AF-A0AAU0HBU1-F1
#
_entry.id   AF-A0AAU0HBU1-F1
#
_cell.length_a   1.000
_cell.length_b   1.000
_cell.length_c   1.000
_cell.angle_alpha   90.00
_cell.angle_beta   90.00
_cell.angle_gamma   90.00
#
_symmetry.space_group_name_H-M   'P 1'
#
loop_
_entity.id
_entity.type
_entity.pdbx_description
1 polymer ?
#
loop_
_entity_poly.entity_id
_entity_poly.type
_entity_poly.pdbx_seq_one_letter_code
_entity_poly.pdbx_strand_id
1 'polypeptide(L)'
;MSQTEPIARKPALPTRLYRALWTANPLYVMLFGLVVGLVLVLASAVTGVAFVSYQTPDGLIKQVGFVPSLSWSMTLVVFFPGALFCAFRACRVLTRTILRMPDRHMLAHRDWTPATTEDAQGLLDEIWGATLPFGLFFLVIGLSFGTWDFIEVVARPLLSGELGVGVGEEDFVHEIDWSVAAILGDSATRPGPGVMPNLVFSGLAYLAVTIETSLLMAFFGLLIGLAIVLYRLSDEDHRLRLTPNVYSDDPRRGFEVFAPFFLVMLGAALQAYIACYLMRIQNLFLRDAGFARLDQMLFQDLSDALSGAIVVPHDVDSFIYRLVEGFLEVLDAMFAAGDLSDIQAYTGAATILVGVLIAVFAMTAVLRNAASEAREETEEDLAKPDQREAVEAYYSMSAEEIRLRIGKADMEVWPLEWPKLNAFLTFIALGIVCFIFYRLAILWLAAQVMRLFKKTDA
;
A
#
# COMPACT_ATOMS: atom_id res chain seq x y z
N MET A 1 -0.65 -23.29 44.88
CA MET A 1 -1.99 -23.07 44.28
C MET A 1 -2.27 -21.57 44.29
N SER A 2 -1.75 -20.87 43.29
CA SER A 2 -2.13 -19.49 42.98
C SER A 2 -3.33 -19.57 42.04
N GLN A 3 -4.47 -19.01 42.43
CA GLN A 3 -5.63 -18.89 41.56
C GLN A 3 -5.28 -17.91 40.44
N THR A 4 -4.93 -18.42 39.27
CA THR A 4 -4.88 -17.65 38.03
C THR A 4 -6.30 -17.23 37.70
N GLU A 5 -6.68 -15.99 38.02
CA GLU A 5 -7.96 -15.41 37.64
C GLU A 5 -8.13 -15.49 36.11
N PRO A 6 -9.11 -16.23 35.59
CA PRO A 6 -9.51 -16.09 34.20
C PRO A 6 -10.51 -14.94 34.17
N ILE A 7 -10.00 -13.71 34.12
CA ILE A 7 -10.82 -12.62 33.62
C ILE A 7 -10.21 -12.26 32.27
N ALA A 8 -10.64 -13.00 31.24
CA ALA A 8 -10.70 -12.46 29.89
C ALA A 8 -11.51 -11.16 30.00
N ARG A 9 -10.82 -10.05 30.28
CA ARG A 9 -11.45 -8.74 30.39
C ARG A 9 -12.07 -8.50 29.04
N LYS A 10 -13.41 -8.46 29.00
CA LYS A 10 -14.14 -8.14 27.78
C LYS A 10 -13.48 -6.91 27.17
N PRO A 11 -13.03 -6.96 25.91
CA PRO A 11 -12.37 -5.83 25.29
C PRO A 11 -13.25 -4.60 25.43
N ALA A 12 -12.60 -3.45 25.65
CA ALA A 12 -13.30 -2.18 25.72
C ALA A 12 -14.15 -1.98 24.45
N LEU A 13 -15.31 -1.32 24.60
CA LEU A 13 -16.23 -1.08 23.48
C LEU A 13 -15.54 -0.51 22.22
N PRO A 14 -14.59 0.45 22.31
CA PRO A 14 -13.87 0.96 21.14
C PRO A 14 -13.10 -0.13 20.38
N THR A 15 -12.42 -1.03 21.08
CA THR A 15 -11.68 -2.15 20.47
C THR A 15 -12.62 -3.10 19.74
N ARG A 16 -13.80 -3.38 20.32
CA ARG A 16 -14.82 -4.23 19.70
C ARG A 16 -15.36 -3.63 18.41
N LEU A 17 -15.66 -2.33 18.41
CA LEU A 17 -16.14 -1.62 17.23
C LEU A 17 -15.06 -1.56 16.14
N TYR A 18 -13.82 -1.26 16.52
CA TYR A 18 -12.69 -1.24 15.59
C TYR A 18 -12.44 -2.62 14.96
N ARG A 19 -12.47 -3.70 15.75
CA ARG A 19 -12.42 -5.08 15.25
C ARG A 19 -13.60 -5.39 14.33
N ALA A 20 -14.82 -4.97 14.69
CA ALA A 20 -16.01 -5.21 13.87
C ALA A 20 -15.90 -4.52 12.49
N LEU A 21 -15.36 -3.30 12.44
CA LEU A 21 -15.05 -2.60 11.20
C LEU A 21 -14.11 -3.44 10.32
N TRP A 22 -12.93 -3.78 10.83
CA TRP A 22 -11.89 -4.49 10.05
C TRP A 22 -12.22 -5.94 9.71
N THR A 23 -13.28 -6.50 10.28
CA THR A 23 -13.78 -7.85 9.96
C THR A 23 -14.96 -7.84 8.99
N ALA A 24 -15.35 -6.67 8.49
CA ALA A 24 -16.33 -6.54 7.42
C ALA A 24 -15.94 -7.36 6.18
N ASN A 25 -16.93 -7.71 5.36
CA ASN A 25 -16.68 -8.49 4.16
C ASN A 25 -15.84 -7.66 3.15
N PRO A 26 -14.62 -8.10 2.80
CA PRO A 26 -13.75 -7.33 1.90
C PRO A 26 -14.37 -7.06 0.55
N LEU A 27 -15.22 -7.97 0.05
CA LEU A 27 -15.92 -7.79 -1.21
C LEU A 27 -16.94 -6.65 -1.13
N TYR A 28 -17.65 -6.50 -0.01
CA TYR A 28 -18.61 -5.41 0.16
C TYR A 28 -17.89 -4.07 0.30
N VAL A 29 -16.73 -4.03 0.97
CA VAL A 29 -15.89 -2.82 1.05
C VAL A 29 -15.40 -2.41 -0.34
N MET A 30 -14.90 -3.37 -1.14
CA MET A 30 -14.47 -3.13 -2.51
C MET A 30 -15.62 -2.62 -3.40
N LEU A 31 -16.77 -3.28 -3.36
CA LEU A 31 -17.94 -2.89 -4.14
C LEU A 31 -18.46 -1.51 -3.73
N PHE A 32 -18.45 -1.21 -2.42
CA PHE A 32 -18.81 0.12 -1.93
C PHE A 32 -17.87 1.19 -2.46
N GLY A 33 -16.55 1.01 -2.34
CA GLY A 33 -15.55 1.94 -2.89
C GLY A 33 -15.70 2.11 -4.40
N LEU A 34 -15.86 1.01 -5.14
CA LEU A 34 -16.11 1.04 -6.58
C LEU A 34 -17.36 1.86 -6.94
N VAL A 35 -18.47 1.65 -6.21
CA VAL A 35 -19.71 2.40 -6.42
C VAL A 35 -19.51 3.88 -6.11
N VAL A 36 -18.81 4.22 -5.03
CA VAL A 36 -18.48 5.62 -4.69
C VAL A 36 -17.67 6.26 -5.82
N GLY A 37 -16.61 5.60 -6.30
CA GLY A 37 -15.79 6.09 -7.41
C GLY A 37 -16.61 6.28 -8.70
N LEU A 38 -17.45 5.31 -9.06
CA LEU A 38 -18.31 5.41 -10.25
C LEU A 38 -19.36 6.52 -10.13
N VAL A 39 -19.94 6.70 -8.94
CA VAL A 39 -20.86 7.80 -8.66
C VAL A 39 -20.15 9.14 -8.81
N LEU A 40 -18.90 9.28 -8.35
CA LEU A 40 -18.11 10.49 -8.55
C LEU A 40 -17.79 10.71 -10.04
N VAL A 41 -17.46 9.68 -10.81
CA VAL A 41 -17.27 9.81 -12.27
C VAL A 41 -18.56 10.31 -12.95
N LEU A 42 -19.72 9.74 -12.62
CA LEU A 42 -21.00 10.19 -13.17
C LEU A 42 -21.36 11.62 -12.71
N ALA A 43 -21.17 11.91 -11.42
CA ALA A 43 -21.41 13.24 -10.86
C ALA A 43 -20.51 14.29 -11.53
N SER A 44 -19.26 13.95 -11.87
CA SER A 44 -18.34 14.87 -12.55
C SER A 44 -18.87 15.32 -13.91
N ALA A 45 -19.59 14.44 -14.63
CA ALA A 45 -20.20 14.78 -15.91
C ALA A 45 -21.42 15.71 -15.72
N VAL A 46 -22.22 15.46 -14.68
CA VAL A 46 -23.40 16.28 -14.33
C VAL A 46 -22.98 17.67 -13.85
N THR A 47 -21.91 17.76 -13.06
CA THR A 47 -21.42 19.05 -12.53
C THR A 47 -20.61 19.83 -13.55
N GLY A 48 -20.16 19.22 -14.65
CA GLY A 48 -19.40 19.88 -15.70
C GLY A 48 -17.87 19.85 -15.50
N VAL A 49 -17.36 19.12 -14.51
CA VAL A 49 -15.92 19.02 -14.18
C VAL A 49 -15.22 17.83 -14.84
N ALA A 50 -15.96 16.93 -15.51
CA ALA A 50 -15.42 15.70 -16.09
C ALA A 50 -14.31 15.92 -17.13
N PHE A 51 -14.49 16.88 -18.04
CA PHE A 51 -13.62 17.13 -19.19
C PHE A 51 -13.33 18.62 -19.34
N VAL A 52 -12.68 19.18 -18.32
CA VAL A 52 -12.29 20.58 -18.27
C VAL A 52 -10.95 20.76 -18.98
N SER A 53 -10.81 21.89 -19.64
CA SER A 53 -9.55 22.37 -20.18
C SER A 53 -9.34 23.83 -19.82
N TYR A 54 -8.09 24.24 -19.66
CA TYR A 54 -7.73 25.65 -19.45
C TYR A 54 -6.56 26.02 -20.35
N GLN A 55 -6.47 27.31 -20.68
CA GLN A 55 -5.35 27.84 -21.43
C GLN A 55 -4.26 28.30 -20.45
N THR A 56 -3.06 27.75 -20.56
CA THR A 56 -1.89 28.17 -19.78
C THR A 56 -1.41 29.56 -20.23
N PRO A 57 -0.58 30.27 -19.43
CA PRO A 57 0.01 31.54 -19.83
C PRO A 57 0.76 31.48 -21.18
N ASP A 58 1.35 30.33 -21.51
CA ASP A 58 2.08 30.10 -22.76
C ASP A 58 1.16 29.78 -23.96
N GLY A 59 -0.16 29.79 -23.75
CA GLY A 59 -1.17 29.59 -24.78
C GLY A 59 -1.55 28.13 -25.05
N LEU A 60 -0.98 27.16 -24.32
CA LEU A 60 -1.31 25.74 -24.43
C LEU A 60 -2.68 25.45 -23.78
N ILE A 61 -3.56 24.74 -24.48
CA ILE A 61 -4.85 24.29 -23.91
C ILE A 61 -4.65 22.93 -23.25
N LYS A 62 -4.53 22.91 -21.92
CA LYS A 62 -4.34 21.69 -21.13
C LYS A 62 -5.66 21.05 -20.74
N GLN A 63 -5.73 19.72 -20.81
CA GLN A 63 -6.83 18.91 -20.32
C GLN A 63 -6.62 18.55 -18.84
N VAL A 64 -7.50 19.04 -17.96
CA VAL A 64 -7.38 18.88 -16.51
C VAL A 64 -8.65 18.36 -15.82
N GLY A 65 -9.62 17.87 -16.60
CA GLY A 65 -10.87 17.30 -16.09
C GLY A 65 -10.70 16.12 -15.13
N PHE A 66 -11.71 15.88 -14.28
CA PHE A 66 -11.70 14.79 -13.30
C PHE A 66 -11.48 13.40 -13.91
N VAL A 67 -12.10 13.13 -15.07
CA VAL A 67 -11.99 11.84 -15.75
C VAL A 67 -10.56 11.58 -16.27
N PRO A 68 -9.93 12.47 -17.05
CA PRO A 68 -8.57 12.29 -17.51
C PRO A 68 -7.51 12.37 -16.38
N SER A 69 -7.84 12.97 -15.23
CA SER A 69 -6.97 12.93 -14.03
C SER A 69 -6.94 11.54 -13.40
N LEU A 70 -6.03 10.67 -13.89
CA LEU A 70 -5.92 9.27 -13.45
C LEU A 70 -5.65 9.13 -11.95
N SER A 71 -4.95 10.09 -11.35
CA SER A 71 -4.69 10.16 -9.90
C SER A 71 -5.97 10.24 -9.06
N TRP A 72 -7.07 10.72 -9.64
CA TRP A 72 -8.37 10.83 -9.01
C TRP A 72 -9.31 9.73 -9.48
N SER A 73 -9.63 9.70 -10.79
CA SER A 73 -10.66 8.81 -11.34
C SER A 73 -10.29 7.33 -11.19
N MET A 74 -9.10 6.94 -11.64
CA MET A 74 -8.66 5.53 -11.56
C MET A 74 -8.34 5.12 -10.13
N THR A 75 -7.78 6.03 -9.33
CA THR A 75 -7.50 5.77 -7.91
C THR A 75 -8.78 5.46 -7.15
N LEU A 76 -9.83 6.27 -7.28
CA LEU A 76 -11.11 6.08 -6.58
C LEU A 76 -11.93 4.89 -7.13
N VAL A 77 -11.83 4.59 -8.43
CA VAL A 77 -12.61 3.50 -9.05
C VAL A 77 -11.92 2.14 -8.90
N VAL A 78 -10.60 2.10 -8.97
CA VAL A 78 -9.84 0.84 -9.10
C VAL A 78 -8.88 0.63 -7.93
N PHE A 79 -7.93 1.54 -7.75
CA PHE A 79 -6.76 1.26 -6.89
C PHE A 79 -7.10 1.28 -5.40
N PHE A 80 -7.86 2.27 -4.91
CA PHE A 80 -8.27 2.28 -3.51
C PHE A 80 -9.27 1.19 -3.14
N PRO A 81 -10.33 0.92 -3.93
CA PRO A 81 -11.20 -0.23 -3.67
C PRO A 81 -10.42 -1.56 -3.63
N GLY A 82 -9.44 -1.73 -4.53
CA GLY A 82 -8.53 -2.88 -4.53
C GLY A 82 -7.61 -2.92 -3.29
N ALA A 83 -7.06 -1.78 -2.89
CA ALA A 83 -6.21 -1.67 -1.70
C ALA A 83 -6.99 -2.01 -0.43
N LEU A 84 -8.21 -1.48 -0.29
CA LEU A 84 -9.10 -1.76 0.85
C LEU A 84 -9.58 -3.22 0.85
N PHE A 85 -9.89 -3.81 -0.31
CA PHE A 85 -10.16 -5.24 -0.40
C PHE A 85 -9.02 -6.05 0.21
N CYS A 86 -7.78 -5.76 -0.19
CA CYS A 86 -6.61 -6.42 0.34
C CYS A 86 -6.45 -6.16 1.84
N ALA A 87 -6.52 -4.92 2.31
CA ALA A 87 -6.39 -4.57 3.73
C ALA A 87 -7.40 -5.34 4.62
N PHE A 88 -8.68 -5.30 4.28
CA PHE A 88 -9.72 -6.01 5.04
C PHE A 88 -9.58 -7.53 4.94
N ARG A 89 -9.17 -8.05 3.78
CA ARG A 89 -8.88 -9.48 3.63
C ARG A 89 -7.69 -9.90 4.49
N ALA A 90 -6.64 -9.08 4.59
CA ALA A 90 -5.49 -9.34 5.45
C ALA A 90 -5.92 -9.40 6.92
N CYS A 91 -6.73 -8.46 7.41
CA CYS A 91 -7.30 -8.49 8.77
C CYS A 91 -8.07 -9.79 9.07
N ARG A 92 -8.88 -10.27 8.11
CA ARG A 92 -9.62 -11.54 8.26
C ARG A 92 -8.70 -12.76 8.24
N VAL A 93 -7.68 -12.77 7.39
CA VAL A 93 -6.68 -13.84 7.35
C VAL A 93 -5.91 -13.88 8.66
N LEU A 94 -5.40 -12.74 9.15
CA LEU A 94 -4.72 -12.63 10.44
C LEU A 94 -5.59 -13.16 11.58
N THR A 95 -6.84 -12.72 11.65
CA THR A 95 -7.80 -13.20 12.66
C THR A 95 -7.93 -14.71 12.65
N ARG A 96 -8.08 -15.33 11.47
CA ARG A 96 -8.15 -16.79 11.34
C ARG A 96 -6.84 -17.47 11.70
N THR A 97 -5.70 -16.87 11.34
CA THR A 97 -4.37 -17.39 11.67
C THR A 97 -4.19 -17.44 13.18
N ILE A 98 -4.43 -16.34 13.89
CA ILE A 98 -4.31 -16.27 15.37
C ILE A 98 -5.25 -17.28 16.04
N LEU A 99 -6.52 -17.34 15.64
CA LEU A 99 -7.50 -18.26 16.24
C LEU A 99 -7.17 -19.75 16.02
N ARG A 100 -6.34 -20.08 15.03
CA ARG A 100 -5.91 -21.46 14.72
C ARG A 100 -4.54 -21.80 15.31
N MET A 101 -3.85 -20.87 15.95
CA MET A 101 -2.55 -21.14 16.57
C MET A 101 -2.61 -22.21 17.66
N PRO A 102 -3.62 -22.24 18.57
CA PRO A 102 -3.74 -23.31 19.55
C PRO A 102 -3.83 -24.70 18.92
N ASP A 103 -4.71 -24.87 17.92
CA ASP A 103 -4.92 -26.13 17.20
C ASP A 103 -3.67 -26.59 16.43
N ARG A 104 -2.72 -25.68 16.19
CA ARG A 104 -1.44 -25.95 15.50
C ARG A 104 -0.26 -26.06 16.45
N HIS A 105 -0.49 -26.13 17.76
CA HIS A 105 0.56 -26.15 18.76
C HIS A 105 1.56 -24.99 18.63
N MET A 106 1.07 -23.81 18.22
CA MET A 106 1.89 -22.60 18.06
C MET A 106 1.76 -21.61 19.22
N LEU A 107 0.89 -21.92 20.18
CA LEU A 107 0.61 -21.08 21.34
C LEU A 107 0.45 -21.98 22.57
N ALA A 108 1.21 -21.66 23.61
CA ALA A 108 1.18 -22.37 24.88
C ALA A 108 1.27 -21.38 26.04
N HIS A 109 0.87 -21.82 27.22
CA HIS A 109 1.18 -21.11 28.46
C HIS A 109 2.66 -21.29 28.86
N ARG A 110 3.14 -20.43 29.75
CA ARG A 110 4.50 -20.49 30.32
C ARG A 110 4.80 -21.73 31.16
N ASP A 111 3.79 -22.54 31.47
CA ASP A 111 3.93 -23.86 32.10
C ASP A 111 3.79 -25.03 31.10
N TRP A 112 3.82 -24.73 29.79
CA TRP A 112 3.65 -25.70 28.70
C TRP A 112 2.26 -26.34 28.63
N THR A 113 1.27 -25.81 29.33
CA THR A 113 -0.13 -26.22 29.09
C THR A 113 -0.62 -25.67 27.73
N PRO A 114 -1.41 -26.45 26.97
CA PRO A 114 -1.94 -25.99 25.70
C PRO A 114 -2.82 -24.75 25.86
N ALA A 115 -2.59 -23.74 25.03
CA ALA A 115 -3.49 -22.59 24.97
C ALA A 115 -4.85 -23.03 24.43
N THR A 116 -5.91 -22.32 24.83
CA THR A 116 -7.28 -22.55 24.35
C THR A 116 -7.66 -21.57 23.25
N THR A 117 -8.80 -21.81 22.60
CA THR A 117 -9.39 -20.83 21.68
C THR A 117 -9.74 -19.50 22.38
N GLU A 118 -10.07 -19.53 23.67
CA GLU A 118 -10.34 -18.31 24.45
C GLU A 118 -9.05 -17.49 24.66
N ASP A 119 -7.92 -18.16 24.88
CA ASP A 119 -6.62 -17.50 24.97
C ASP A 119 -6.23 -16.83 23.64
N ALA A 120 -6.47 -17.51 22.51
CA ALA A 120 -6.27 -16.91 21.18
C ALA A 120 -7.22 -15.74 20.89
N GLN A 121 -8.45 -15.77 21.42
CA GLN A 121 -9.36 -14.62 21.35
C GLN A 121 -8.86 -13.44 22.18
N GLY A 122 -8.34 -13.70 23.39
CA GLY A 122 -7.70 -12.69 24.23
C GLY A 122 -6.51 -12.05 23.54
N LEU A 123 -5.62 -12.86 22.95
CA LEU A 123 -4.49 -12.38 22.17
C LEU A 123 -4.91 -11.51 20.99
N LEU A 124 -5.98 -11.91 20.29
CA LEU A 124 -6.54 -11.11 19.20
C LEU A 124 -7.07 -9.77 19.70
N ASP A 125 -7.74 -9.74 20.84
CA ASP A 125 -8.24 -8.51 21.46
C ASP A 125 -7.10 -7.59 21.92
N GLU A 126 -5.98 -8.14 22.37
CA GLU A 126 -4.75 -7.40 22.64
C GLU A 126 -4.16 -6.78 21.36
N ILE A 127 -4.10 -7.54 20.25
CA ILE A 127 -3.65 -7.02 18.95
C ILE A 127 -4.51 -5.84 18.50
N TRP A 128 -5.84 -5.98 18.56
CA TRP A 128 -6.75 -4.90 18.20
C TRP A 128 -6.66 -3.71 19.16
N GLY A 129 -6.46 -3.96 20.46
CA GLY A 129 -6.26 -2.93 21.47
C GLY A 129 -4.98 -2.13 21.25
N ALA A 130 -3.88 -2.82 20.93
CA ALA A 130 -2.60 -2.21 20.59
C ALA A 130 -2.66 -1.43 19.26
N THR A 131 -3.48 -1.90 18.30
CA THR A 131 -3.65 -1.27 16.99
C THR A 131 -4.50 0.01 17.05
N LEU A 132 -5.55 0.01 17.88
CA LEU A 132 -6.53 1.10 17.96
C LEU A 132 -5.93 2.51 18.06
N PRO A 133 -4.97 2.81 18.96
CA PRO A 133 -4.42 4.18 19.06
C PRO A 133 -3.70 4.62 17.79
N PHE A 134 -2.96 3.72 17.12
CA PHE A 134 -2.31 4.03 15.84
C PHE A 134 -3.35 4.22 14.73
N GLY A 135 -4.37 3.36 14.69
CA GLY A 135 -5.47 3.47 13.75
C GLY A 135 -6.20 4.81 13.86
N LEU A 136 -6.53 5.24 15.09
CA LEU A 136 -7.16 6.53 15.35
C LEU A 136 -6.23 7.70 15.02
N PHE A 137 -4.96 7.61 15.38
CA PHE A 137 -3.95 8.62 15.05
C PHE A 137 -3.85 8.86 13.53
N PHE A 138 -3.72 7.79 12.75
CA PHE A 138 -3.64 7.89 11.29
C PHE A 138 -4.95 8.37 10.67
N LEU A 139 -6.10 7.96 11.22
CA LEU A 139 -7.41 8.45 10.78
C LEU A 139 -7.53 9.96 10.99
N VAL A 140 -7.17 10.46 12.18
CA VAL A 140 -7.25 11.89 12.50
C VAL A 140 -6.29 12.69 11.62
N ILE A 141 -5.03 12.26 11.51
CA ILE A 141 -4.03 12.97 10.70
C ILE A 141 -4.45 13.01 9.23
N GLY A 142 -4.86 11.87 8.66
CA GLY A 142 -5.28 11.81 7.26
C GLY A 142 -6.47 12.73 7.00
N LEU A 143 -7.50 12.67 7.85
CA LEU A 143 -8.67 13.55 7.76
C LEU A 143 -8.31 15.03 7.91
N SER A 144 -7.44 15.38 8.87
CA SER A 144 -6.99 16.75 9.06
C SER A 144 -6.20 17.26 7.86
N PHE A 145 -5.28 16.46 7.32
CA PHE A 145 -4.48 16.84 6.16
C PHE A 145 -5.33 16.98 4.90
N GLY A 146 -6.21 16.02 4.61
CA GLY A 146 -7.11 16.11 3.45
C GLY A 146 -8.12 17.26 3.55
N THR A 147 -8.58 17.58 4.77
CA THR A 147 -9.45 18.75 5.01
C THR A 147 -8.69 20.06 4.81
N TRP A 148 -7.46 20.13 5.34
CA TRP A 148 -6.58 21.29 5.14
C TRP A 148 -6.30 21.51 3.65
N ASP A 149 -5.90 20.45 2.94
CA ASP A 149 -5.60 20.50 1.50
C ASP A 149 -6.83 20.94 0.69
N PHE A 150 -8.02 20.38 0.97
CA PHE A 150 -9.27 20.84 0.36
C PHE A 150 -9.54 22.33 0.61
N ILE A 151 -9.32 22.83 1.83
CA ILE A 151 -9.57 24.23 2.16
C ILE A 151 -8.62 25.13 1.37
N GLU A 152 -7.33 24.82 1.37
CA GLU A 152 -6.29 25.65 0.75
C GLU A 152 -6.33 25.60 -0.78
N VAL A 153 -6.45 24.40 -1.36
CA VAL A 153 -6.33 24.16 -2.80
C VAL A 153 -7.66 24.40 -3.53
N VAL A 154 -8.79 24.16 -2.86
CA VAL A 154 -10.11 24.18 -3.53
C VAL A 154 -11.03 25.25 -2.97
N ALA A 155 -11.35 25.18 -1.68
CA ALA A 155 -12.44 25.98 -1.12
C ALA A 155 -12.08 27.47 -1.12
N ARG A 156 -10.86 27.82 -0.70
CA ARG A 156 -10.41 29.21 -0.69
C ARG A 156 -10.38 29.81 -2.11
N PRO A 157 -9.74 29.19 -3.14
CA PRO A 157 -9.77 29.74 -4.49
C PRO A 157 -11.17 29.87 -5.09
N LEU A 158 -12.03 28.86 -4.94
CA LEU A 158 -13.39 28.90 -5.47
C LEU A 158 -14.25 29.99 -4.82
N LEU A 159 -14.08 30.23 -3.52
CA LEU A 159 -14.86 31.23 -2.77
C LEU A 159 -14.31 32.65 -2.93
N SER A 160 -13.00 32.82 -3.10
CA SER A 160 -12.39 34.13 -3.38
C SER A 160 -12.54 34.54 -4.84
N GLY A 161 -12.62 33.58 -5.76
CA GLY A 161 -12.52 33.83 -7.20
C GLY A 161 -11.08 34.09 -7.68
N GLU A 162 -10.09 33.89 -6.81
CA GLU A 162 -8.68 34.18 -7.07
C GLU A 162 -7.84 32.92 -6.94
N LEU A 163 -7.04 32.62 -7.96
CA LEU A 163 -6.00 31.59 -7.90
C LEU A 163 -4.83 32.14 -7.07
N GLY A 164 -4.47 31.50 -5.95
CA GLY A 164 -3.17 31.72 -5.32
C GLY A 164 -3.05 32.76 -4.20
N VAL A 165 -4.03 32.93 -3.30
CA VAL A 165 -3.80 33.75 -2.09
C VAL A 165 -2.92 32.98 -1.08
N GLY A 166 -1.59 33.13 -1.20
CA GLY A 166 -0.63 32.85 -0.11
C GLY A 166 0.43 31.76 -0.31
N VAL A 167 0.55 31.15 -1.49
CA VAL A 167 1.64 30.21 -1.83
C VAL A 167 2.32 30.77 -3.09
N GLY A 168 3.65 30.75 -3.15
CA GLY A 168 4.45 31.49 -4.14
C GLY A 168 3.87 31.46 -5.56
N GLU A 169 3.74 32.65 -6.18
CA GLU A 169 3.08 32.85 -7.48
C GLU A 169 3.63 31.99 -8.62
N GLU A 170 4.87 31.51 -8.51
CA GLU A 170 5.53 30.71 -9.56
C GLU A 170 5.15 29.21 -9.53
N ASP A 171 4.82 28.63 -8.37
CA ASP A 171 4.50 27.19 -8.29
C ASP A 171 2.99 26.90 -8.46
N PHE A 172 2.12 27.79 -7.94
CA PHE A 172 0.68 27.56 -7.89
C PHE A 172 -0.02 27.65 -9.26
N VAL A 173 0.55 28.42 -10.19
CA VAL A 173 -0.01 28.60 -11.56
C VAL A 173 0.12 27.31 -12.40
N HIS A 174 0.99 26.39 -11.99
CA HIS A 174 1.29 25.16 -12.71
C HIS A 174 0.66 23.88 -12.10
N GLU A 175 -0.15 24.00 -11.04
CA GLU A 175 -0.82 22.84 -10.40
C GLU A 175 -2.35 22.95 -10.40
N ILE A 176 -2.91 23.59 -11.43
CA ILE A 176 -4.36 23.80 -11.49
C ILE A 176 -5.06 22.58 -12.10
N ASP A 177 -6.09 22.07 -11.42
CA ASP A 177 -6.89 20.95 -11.90
C ASP A 177 -8.41 21.20 -11.91
N TRP A 178 -9.19 20.17 -12.22
CA TRP A 178 -10.66 20.17 -12.25
C TRP A 178 -11.32 20.68 -10.96
N SER A 179 -10.60 20.67 -9.83
CA SER A 179 -11.17 21.02 -8.53
C SER A 179 -11.55 22.49 -8.43
N VAL A 180 -10.94 23.36 -9.24
CA VAL A 180 -11.21 24.81 -9.32
C VAL A 180 -11.75 25.23 -10.70
N ALA A 181 -12.31 24.29 -11.46
CA ALA A 181 -12.78 24.51 -12.83
C ALA A 181 -13.78 25.67 -13.00
N ALA A 182 -14.54 26.05 -11.97
CA ALA A 182 -15.48 27.16 -12.04
C ALA A 182 -14.82 28.54 -12.23
N ILE A 183 -13.54 28.66 -11.89
CA ILE A 183 -12.75 29.90 -12.03
C ILE A 183 -11.65 29.79 -13.08
N LEU A 184 -11.53 28.62 -13.74
CA LEU A 184 -10.69 28.47 -14.92
C LEU A 184 -11.39 29.19 -16.09
N GLY A 185 -10.76 30.27 -16.56
CA GLY A 185 -11.33 31.18 -17.55
C GLY A 185 -11.85 30.50 -18.82
N ASP A 186 -12.84 31.17 -19.43
CA ASP A 186 -13.67 30.73 -20.56
C ASP A 186 -12.87 30.00 -21.66
N SER A 187 -12.78 28.67 -21.58
CA SER A 187 -12.44 27.88 -22.76
C SER A 187 -13.59 28.08 -23.75
N ALA A 188 -13.32 28.62 -24.93
CA ALA A 188 -14.31 28.96 -25.95
C ALA A 188 -15.24 27.78 -26.38
N THR A 189 -14.98 26.57 -25.87
CA THR A 189 -15.63 25.32 -26.23
C THR A 189 -16.76 24.88 -25.30
N ARG A 190 -16.76 25.20 -24.00
CA ARG A 190 -17.85 24.88 -23.05
C ARG A 190 -17.86 25.83 -21.84
N PRO A 191 -19.04 26.31 -21.39
CA PRO A 191 -19.14 27.05 -20.14
C PRO A 191 -18.71 26.15 -18.96
N GLY A 192 -17.86 26.69 -18.08
CA GLY A 192 -17.40 26.01 -16.87
C GLY A 192 -18.54 25.69 -15.90
N PRO A 193 -18.27 24.84 -14.88
CA PRO A 193 -19.24 24.54 -13.85
C PRO A 193 -19.57 25.79 -13.02
N GLY A 194 -20.74 25.81 -12.39
CA GLY A 194 -21.01 26.80 -11.34
C GLY A 194 -20.10 26.57 -10.12
N VAL A 195 -19.74 27.65 -9.41
CA VAL A 195 -18.88 27.61 -8.21
C VAL A 195 -19.38 26.61 -7.16
N MET A 196 -20.67 26.65 -6.82
CA MET A 196 -21.24 25.76 -5.80
C MET A 196 -21.26 24.28 -6.23
N PRO A 197 -21.73 23.92 -7.45
CA PRO A 197 -21.57 22.56 -7.97
C PRO A 197 -20.13 22.05 -7.95
N ASN A 198 -19.16 22.89 -8.33
CA ASN A 198 -17.75 22.51 -8.32
C ASN A 198 -17.25 22.29 -6.89
N LEU A 199 -17.54 23.22 -5.97
CA LEU A 199 -17.12 23.13 -4.56
C LEU A 199 -17.66 21.87 -3.89
N VAL A 200 -18.95 21.57 -4.09
CA VAL A 200 -19.59 20.37 -3.52
C VAL A 200 -18.99 19.11 -4.12
N PHE A 201 -18.80 19.06 -5.44
CA PHE A 201 -18.18 17.91 -6.10
C PHE A 201 -16.77 17.66 -5.58
N SER A 202 -15.93 18.69 -5.57
CA SER A 202 -14.56 18.60 -5.08
C SER A 202 -14.53 18.19 -3.62
N GLY A 203 -15.40 18.74 -2.77
CA GLY A 203 -15.50 18.34 -1.37
C GLY A 203 -15.84 16.86 -1.19
N LEU A 204 -16.72 16.29 -2.02
CA LEU A 204 -17.04 14.86 -1.98
C LEU A 204 -15.88 13.98 -2.47
N ALA A 205 -15.19 14.40 -3.54
CA ALA A 205 -14.02 13.68 -4.06
C ALA A 205 -12.87 13.69 -3.04
N TYR A 206 -12.59 14.84 -2.43
CA TYR A 206 -11.61 14.98 -1.35
C TYR A 206 -12.00 14.18 -0.11
N LEU A 207 -13.27 14.18 0.28
CA LEU A 207 -13.72 13.37 1.41
C LEU A 207 -13.52 11.88 1.15
N ALA A 208 -13.86 11.40 -0.05
CA ALA A 208 -13.68 10.00 -0.44
C ALA A 208 -12.19 9.60 -0.40
N VAL A 209 -11.32 10.34 -1.09
CA VAL A 209 -9.88 10.06 -1.16
C VAL A 209 -9.25 10.07 0.23
N THR A 210 -9.69 11.00 1.09
CA THR A 210 -9.17 11.17 2.45
C THR A 210 -9.62 10.04 3.37
N ILE A 211 -10.88 9.60 3.29
CA ILE A 211 -11.37 8.45 4.06
C ILE A 211 -10.61 7.19 3.65
N GLU A 212 -10.48 6.93 2.35
CA GLU A 212 -9.81 5.72 1.84
C GLU A 212 -8.32 5.69 2.21
N THR A 213 -7.62 6.81 2.05
CA THR A 213 -6.21 6.95 2.44
C THR A 213 -6.05 6.79 3.96
N SER A 214 -6.93 7.41 4.74
CA SER A 214 -6.93 7.30 6.21
C SER A 214 -7.15 5.86 6.68
N LEU A 215 -8.09 5.14 6.05
CA LEU A 215 -8.33 3.72 6.34
C LEU A 215 -7.10 2.89 5.99
N LEU A 216 -6.48 3.12 4.84
CA LEU A 216 -5.27 2.42 4.44
C LEU A 216 -4.10 2.69 5.41
N MET A 217 -3.90 3.92 5.86
CA MET A 217 -2.91 4.26 6.89
C MET A 217 -3.24 3.59 8.24
N ALA A 218 -4.52 3.57 8.63
CA ALA A 218 -4.97 2.89 9.84
C ALA A 218 -4.74 1.36 9.75
N PHE A 219 -4.85 0.76 8.56
CA PHE A 219 -4.47 -0.64 8.33
C PHE A 219 -2.98 -0.86 8.57
N PHE A 220 -2.09 0.06 8.17
CA PHE A 220 -0.67 -0.07 8.50
C PHE A 220 -0.40 0.06 10.00
N GLY A 221 -1.26 0.74 10.75
CA GLY A 221 -1.28 0.70 12.22
C GLY A 221 -1.45 -0.71 12.81
N LEU A 222 -2.13 -1.62 12.10
CA LEU A 222 -2.26 -3.04 12.50
C LEU A 222 -0.90 -3.72 12.60
N LEU A 223 0.03 -3.35 11.73
CA LEU A 223 1.37 -3.93 11.72
C LEU A 223 2.11 -3.53 13.00
N ILE A 224 2.00 -2.27 13.41
CA ILE A 224 2.59 -1.81 14.66
C ILE A 224 1.97 -2.54 15.85
N GLY A 225 0.64 -2.66 15.90
CA GLY A 225 -0.06 -3.38 16.97
C GLY A 225 0.30 -4.87 17.03
N LEU A 226 0.35 -5.54 15.87
CA LEU A 226 0.76 -6.94 15.78
C LEU A 226 2.22 -7.12 16.20
N ALA A 227 3.12 -6.25 15.76
CA ALA A 227 4.53 -6.29 16.15
C ALA A 227 4.72 -6.15 17.66
N ILE A 228 4.04 -5.20 18.29
CA ILE A 228 4.08 -4.99 19.74
C ILE A 228 3.63 -6.25 20.49
N VAL A 229 2.54 -6.87 20.06
CA VAL A 229 2.02 -8.08 20.72
C VAL A 229 2.94 -9.28 20.50
N LEU A 230 3.45 -9.48 19.29
CA LEU A 230 4.41 -10.55 19.01
C LEU A 230 5.70 -10.40 19.84
N TYR A 231 6.20 -9.17 19.99
CA TYR A 231 7.33 -8.88 20.87
C TYR A 231 7.01 -9.13 22.34
N ARG A 232 5.79 -8.86 22.79
CA ARG A 232 5.38 -9.18 24.18
C ARG A 232 5.27 -10.67 24.43
N LEU A 233 5.00 -11.49 23.41
CA LEU A 233 4.91 -12.94 23.58
C LEU A 233 6.26 -13.59 23.90
N SER A 234 7.39 -12.92 23.70
CA SER A 234 8.70 -13.38 24.17
C SER A 234 9.09 -12.86 25.55
N ASP A 235 8.30 -11.96 26.14
CA ASP A 235 8.52 -11.49 27.51
C ASP A 235 8.12 -12.56 28.53
N GLU A 236 8.99 -12.87 29.50
CA GLU A 236 8.75 -13.88 30.54
C GLU A 236 7.49 -13.60 31.35
N ASP A 237 7.15 -12.32 31.53
CA ASP A 237 5.95 -11.87 32.26
C ASP A 237 4.64 -12.12 31.49
N HIS A 238 4.71 -12.42 30.20
CA HIS A 238 3.53 -12.69 29.40
C HIS A 238 3.01 -14.12 29.62
N ARG A 239 1.71 -14.25 29.93
CA ARG A 239 1.06 -15.55 30.26
C ARG A 239 1.17 -16.59 29.13
N LEU A 240 1.16 -16.12 27.90
CA LEU A 240 1.24 -16.92 26.68
C LEU A 240 2.60 -16.74 26.02
N ARG A 241 3.06 -17.78 25.33
CA ARG A 241 4.26 -17.77 24.50
C ARG A 241 4.01 -18.41 23.14
N LEU A 242 4.81 -18.01 22.16
CA LEU A 242 4.85 -18.67 20.87
C LEU A 242 5.67 -19.95 20.98
N THR A 243 5.25 -20.98 20.25
CA THR A 243 5.93 -22.27 20.19
C THR A 243 6.07 -22.72 18.73
N PRO A 244 7.17 -23.40 18.36
CA PRO A 244 7.30 -23.99 17.03
C PRO A 244 6.36 -25.21 16.89
N ASN A 245 5.66 -25.31 15.76
CA ASN A 245 4.87 -26.50 15.45
C ASN A 245 5.80 -27.62 14.96
N VAL A 246 6.22 -28.49 15.90
CA VAL A 246 7.07 -29.66 15.61
C VAL A 246 6.38 -30.72 14.74
N TYR A 247 5.05 -30.66 14.61
CA TYR A 247 4.30 -31.57 13.75
C TYR A 247 4.23 -31.11 12.29
N SER A 248 4.62 -29.85 12.00
CA SER A 248 4.66 -29.37 10.61
C SER A 248 5.85 -29.97 9.88
N ASP A 249 5.62 -30.54 8.71
CA ASP A 249 6.69 -30.97 7.79
C ASP A 249 7.37 -29.79 7.09
N ASP A 250 6.79 -28.59 7.20
CA ASP A 250 7.37 -27.37 6.66
C ASP A 250 8.59 -26.94 7.51
N PRO A 251 9.73 -26.60 6.88
CA PRO A 251 10.91 -26.09 7.58
C PRO A 251 10.63 -24.85 8.46
N ARG A 252 9.55 -24.11 8.20
CA ARG A 252 9.13 -22.93 8.99
C ARG A 252 8.39 -23.29 10.28
N ARG A 253 8.13 -24.59 10.52
CA ARG A 253 7.59 -25.13 11.77
C ARG A 253 6.36 -24.39 12.29
N GLY A 254 5.35 -24.23 11.44
CA GLY A 254 4.08 -23.60 11.77
C GLY A 254 4.00 -22.13 11.35
N PHE A 255 5.11 -21.40 11.29
CA PHE A 255 5.09 -19.97 10.94
C PHE A 255 4.66 -19.71 9.49
N GLU A 256 4.67 -20.73 8.61
CA GLU A 256 4.11 -20.71 7.25
C GLU A 256 2.67 -20.16 7.17
N VAL A 257 1.89 -20.29 8.25
CA VAL A 257 0.51 -19.81 8.36
C VAL A 257 0.34 -18.30 8.17
N PHE A 258 1.42 -17.53 8.33
CA PHE A 258 1.39 -16.09 8.12
C PHE A 258 1.58 -15.69 6.64
N ALA A 259 2.04 -16.60 5.77
CA ALA A 259 2.29 -16.29 4.35
C ALA A 259 1.06 -15.71 3.63
N PRO A 260 -0.17 -16.24 3.82
CA PRO A 260 -1.35 -15.69 3.15
C PRO A 260 -1.71 -14.28 3.64
N PHE A 261 -1.47 -13.95 4.92
CA PHE A 261 -1.70 -12.61 5.46
C PHE A 261 -0.81 -11.59 4.74
N PHE A 262 0.46 -11.96 4.62
CA PHE A 262 1.49 -11.19 3.96
C PHE A 262 1.29 -10.99 2.47
N LEU A 263 0.92 -12.04 1.74
CA LEU A 263 0.64 -11.96 0.31
C LEU A 263 -0.49 -10.95 0.02
N VAL A 264 -1.54 -10.99 0.84
CA VAL A 264 -2.67 -10.06 0.69
C VAL A 264 -2.24 -8.63 1.06
N MET A 265 -1.44 -8.46 2.11
CA MET A 265 -0.89 -7.16 2.51
C MET A 265 0.01 -6.54 1.42
N LEU A 266 0.83 -7.35 0.75
CA LEU A 266 1.62 -6.91 -0.40
C LEU A 266 0.72 -6.44 -1.55
N GLY A 267 -0.43 -7.10 -1.74
CA GLY A 267 -1.47 -6.63 -2.65
C GLY A 267 -1.97 -5.23 -2.30
N ALA A 268 -2.26 -4.95 -1.02
CA ALA A 268 -2.64 -3.61 -0.58
C ALA A 268 -1.53 -2.57 -0.84
N ALA A 269 -0.29 -2.93 -0.52
CA ALA A 269 0.88 -2.11 -0.75
C ALA A 269 1.09 -1.78 -2.24
N LEU A 270 0.94 -2.76 -3.12
CA LEU A 270 1.09 -2.58 -4.56
C LEU A 270 0.01 -1.64 -5.12
N GLN A 271 -1.25 -1.82 -4.70
CA GLN A 271 -2.35 -0.95 -5.13
C GLN A 271 -2.13 0.50 -4.66
N ALA A 272 -1.69 0.68 -3.41
CA ALA A 272 -1.33 1.98 -2.86
C ALA A 272 -0.16 2.63 -3.60
N TYR A 273 0.87 1.85 -3.96
CA TYR A 273 1.98 2.31 -4.77
C TYR A 273 1.51 2.80 -6.14
N ILE A 274 0.63 2.06 -6.82
CA ILE A 274 0.13 2.49 -8.13
C ILE A 274 -0.68 3.79 -8.00
N ALA A 275 -1.51 3.94 -6.96
CA ALA A 275 -2.22 5.20 -6.69
C ALA A 275 -1.25 6.38 -6.49
N CYS A 276 -0.20 6.21 -5.68
CA CYS A 276 0.83 7.22 -5.45
C CYS A 276 1.62 7.54 -6.73
N TYR A 277 1.89 6.54 -7.55
CA TYR A 277 2.56 6.68 -8.83
C TYR A 277 1.70 7.47 -9.84
N LEU A 278 0.38 7.22 -9.89
CA LEU A 278 -0.53 8.01 -10.72
C LEU A 278 -0.63 9.47 -10.24
N MET A 279 -0.61 9.71 -8.93
CA MET A 279 -0.55 11.06 -8.37
C MET A 279 0.73 11.79 -8.80
N ARG A 280 1.88 11.13 -8.74
CA ARG A 280 3.12 11.68 -9.29
C ARG A 280 3.01 12.02 -10.77
N ILE A 281 2.53 11.07 -11.59
CA ILE A 281 2.37 11.29 -13.03
C ILE A 281 1.49 12.50 -13.29
N GLN A 282 0.37 12.63 -12.56
CA GLN A 282 -0.53 13.76 -12.68
C GLN A 282 0.19 15.07 -12.36
N ASN A 283 0.94 15.15 -11.27
CA ASN A 283 1.65 16.36 -10.87
C ASN A 283 2.72 16.76 -11.90
N LEU A 284 3.48 15.79 -12.44
CA LEU A 284 4.42 16.04 -13.53
C LEU A 284 3.70 16.61 -14.76
N PHE A 285 2.55 16.04 -15.11
CA PHE A 285 1.74 16.53 -16.23
C PHE A 285 1.19 17.94 -16.01
N LEU A 286 0.73 18.27 -14.80
CA LEU A 286 0.24 19.61 -14.51
C LEU A 286 1.33 20.67 -14.66
N ARG A 287 2.57 20.33 -14.28
CA ARG A 287 3.73 21.22 -14.37
C ARG A 287 4.36 21.35 -15.75
N ASP A 288 4.21 20.33 -16.60
CA ASP A 288 4.86 20.29 -17.91
C ASP A 288 4.28 21.32 -18.90
N ALA A 289 5.07 22.24 -19.45
CA ALA A 289 4.57 23.27 -20.37
C ALA A 289 4.41 22.79 -21.84
N GLY A 290 4.82 21.56 -22.17
CA GLY A 290 4.89 21.03 -23.53
C GLY A 290 3.69 20.19 -23.96
N PHE A 291 2.95 19.57 -23.03
CA PHE A 291 1.89 18.62 -23.36
C PHE A 291 0.48 19.09 -22.98
N ALA A 292 -0.45 19.04 -23.94
CA ALA A 292 -1.86 19.39 -23.73
C ALA A 292 -2.64 18.27 -23.00
N ARG A 293 -2.20 17.02 -23.16
CA ARG A 293 -2.87 15.85 -22.59
C ARG A 293 -1.89 14.90 -21.92
N LEU A 294 -2.38 14.16 -20.92
CA LEU A 294 -1.56 13.24 -20.16
C LEU A 294 -1.00 12.11 -21.03
N ASP A 295 -1.79 11.57 -21.96
CA ASP A 295 -1.33 10.52 -22.88
C ASP A 295 -0.20 10.99 -23.80
N GLN A 296 -0.22 12.27 -24.20
CA GLN A 296 0.88 12.85 -24.97
C GLN A 296 2.17 12.86 -24.15
N MET A 297 2.12 13.34 -22.90
CA MET A 297 3.28 13.32 -22.02
C MET A 297 3.82 11.90 -21.77
N LEU A 298 2.94 10.90 -21.67
CA LEU A 298 3.37 9.53 -21.40
C LEU A 298 3.98 8.82 -22.62
N PHE A 299 3.48 9.10 -23.83
CA PHE A 299 3.73 8.25 -25.00
C PHE A 299 4.27 8.97 -26.23
N GLN A 300 4.10 10.29 -26.37
CA GLN A 300 4.43 11.00 -27.60
C GLN A 300 5.93 10.95 -27.89
N ASP A 301 6.78 11.36 -26.96
CA ASP A 301 8.24 11.33 -27.16
C ASP A 301 8.76 9.91 -27.45
N LEU A 302 8.19 8.90 -26.78
CA LEU A 302 8.55 7.51 -27.02
C LEU A 302 8.12 7.06 -28.42
N SER A 303 6.91 7.43 -28.85
CA SER A 303 6.39 7.14 -30.18
C SER A 303 7.22 7.83 -31.26
N ASP A 304 7.62 9.08 -31.04
CA ASP A 304 8.41 9.89 -31.95
C ASP A 304 9.83 9.33 -32.09
N ALA A 305 10.47 8.99 -30.97
CA ALA A 305 11.79 8.36 -30.95
C ALA A 305 11.80 6.97 -31.61
N LEU A 306 10.78 6.14 -31.35
CA LEU A 306 10.61 4.84 -32.03
C LEU A 306 10.37 5.01 -33.53
N SER A 307 9.57 5.99 -33.93
CA SER A 307 9.29 6.27 -35.34
C SER A 307 10.54 6.77 -36.06
N GLY A 308 11.36 7.61 -35.41
CA GLY A 308 12.65 8.07 -35.93
C GLY A 308 13.66 6.94 -36.12
N ALA A 309 13.71 5.98 -35.19
CA ALA A 309 14.61 4.83 -35.24
C ALA A 309 14.27 3.81 -36.35
N ILE A 310 13.02 3.78 -36.85
CA ILE A 310 12.54 2.79 -37.84
C ILE A 310 12.71 3.28 -39.29
N VAL A 311 13.06 4.56 -39.52
CA VAL A 311 13.28 5.08 -40.87
C VAL A 311 14.58 4.49 -41.45
N VAL A 312 14.44 3.51 -42.36
CA VAL A 312 15.55 2.84 -43.04
C VAL A 312 16.20 3.79 -44.07
N PRO A 313 17.44 4.26 -43.85
CA PRO A 313 18.16 5.04 -44.84
C PRO A 313 18.73 4.13 -45.95
N HIS A 314 19.04 4.73 -47.10
CA HIS A 314 19.66 4.03 -48.22
C HIS A 314 21.16 3.71 -48.04
N ASP A 315 21.80 4.16 -46.95
CA ASP A 315 23.23 4.00 -46.68
C ASP A 315 23.50 3.45 -45.27
N VAL A 316 24.43 2.50 -45.15
CA VAL A 316 24.70 1.69 -43.94
C VAL A 316 25.29 2.54 -42.81
N ASP A 317 26.16 3.51 -43.14
CA ASP A 317 26.77 4.38 -42.12
C ASP A 317 25.72 5.34 -41.51
N SER A 318 24.83 5.86 -42.35
CA SER A 318 23.69 6.68 -41.90
C SER A 318 22.64 5.88 -41.12
N PHE A 319 22.51 4.58 -41.40
CA PHE A 319 21.65 3.66 -40.64
C PHE A 319 22.19 3.42 -39.23
N ILE A 320 23.49 3.14 -39.07
CA ILE A 320 24.09 2.91 -37.75
C ILE A 320 24.02 4.18 -36.90
N TYR A 321 24.32 5.35 -37.49
CA TYR A 321 24.23 6.62 -36.77
C TYR A 321 22.81 6.91 -36.28
N ARG A 322 21.79 6.76 -37.15
CA ARG A 322 20.38 6.98 -36.76
C ARG A 322 19.85 5.94 -35.79
N LEU A 323 20.32 4.69 -35.87
CA LEU A 323 19.97 3.66 -34.91
C LEU A 323 20.51 3.99 -33.52
N VAL A 324 21.75 4.48 -33.43
CA VAL A 324 22.36 4.89 -32.16
C VAL A 324 21.70 6.17 -31.64
N GLU A 325 21.47 7.17 -32.49
CA GLU A 325 20.80 8.42 -32.14
C GLU A 325 19.36 8.15 -31.66
N GLY A 326 18.58 7.40 -32.42
CA GLY A 326 17.22 6.98 -32.01
C GLY A 326 17.23 6.12 -30.75
N PHE A 327 18.24 5.27 -30.54
CA PHE A 327 18.38 4.52 -29.28
C PHE A 327 18.71 5.44 -28.09
N LEU A 328 19.57 6.44 -28.28
CA LEU A 328 19.88 7.44 -27.26
C LEU A 328 18.69 8.34 -26.96
N GLU A 329 17.91 8.75 -27.97
CA GLU A 329 16.66 9.50 -27.80
C GLU A 329 15.60 8.67 -27.05
N VAL A 330 15.47 7.38 -27.37
CA VAL A 330 14.62 6.46 -26.61
C VAL A 330 15.11 6.34 -25.16
N LEU A 331 16.42 6.21 -24.93
CA LEU A 331 16.97 6.17 -23.57
C LEU A 331 16.70 7.47 -22.80
N ASP A 332 16.94 8.62 -23.41
CA ASP A 332 16.70 9.92 -22.78
C ASP A 332 15.21 10.11 -22.43
N ALA A 333 14.33 9.78 -23.39
CA ALA A 333 12.89 9.78 -23.16
C ALA A 333 12.47 8.78 -22.06
N MET A 334 13.14 7.63 -21.92
CA MET A 334 12.86 6.62 -20.89
C MET A 334 13.33 7.04 -19.50
N PHE A 335 14.46 7.72 -19.41
CA PHE A 335 15.08 8.17 -18.16
C PHE A 335 14.74 9.64 -17.81
N ALA A 336 13.73 10.22 -18.47
CA ALA A 336 13.16 11.51 -18.09
C ALA A 336 12.63 11.45 -16.64
N ALA A 337 13.34 12.12 -15.72
CA ALA A 337 12.99 12.14 -14.30
C ALA A 337 11.94 13.21 -13.93
N GLY A 338 11.69 14.16 -14.84
CA GLY A 338 11.02 15.43 -14.53
C GLY A 338 11.96 16.39 -13.80
N ASP A 339 11.46 17.54 -13.38
CA ASP A 339 12.22 18.44 -12.50
C ASP A 339 12.33 17.82 -11.09
N LEU A 340 13.55 17.49 -10.67
CA LEU A 340 13.86 16.92 -9.37
C LEU A 340 14.00 17.98 -8.26
N SER A 341 13.93 19.26 -8.61
CA SER A 341 14.14 20.38 -7.69
C SER A 341 13.01 20.50 -6.65
N ASP A 342 11.78 20.13 -6.99
CA ASP A 342 10.66 20.13 -6.05
C ASP A 342 10.54 18.82 -5.29
N ILE A 343 11.24 18.79 -4.16
CA ILE A 343 11.25 17.69 -3.19
C ILE A 343 9.83 17.32 -2.73
N GLN A 344 8.86 18.26 -2.65
CA GLN A 344 7.55 18.01 -2.03
C GLN A 344 6.69 16.99 -2.80
N ALA A 345 6.69 17.08 -4.13
CA ALA A 345 5.99 16.11 -5.00
C ALA A 345 6.58 14.69 -4.88
N TYR A 346 7.89 14.59 -4.59
CA TYR A 346 8.56 13.32 -4.39
C TYR A 346 8.39 12.79 -2.97
N THR A 347 8.44 13.64 -1.94
CA THR A 347 8.40 13.20 -0.54
C THR A 347 7.07 12.58 -0.18
N GLY A 348 5.92 13.09 -0.62
CA GLY A 348 4.62 12.52 -0.22
C GLY A 348 4.46 11.05 -0.64
N ALA A 349 4.55 10.80 -1.96
CA ALA A 349 4.38 9.47 -2.53
C ALA A 349 5.57 8.52 -2.23
N ALA A 350 6.80 9.03 -2.18
CA ALA A 350 7.95 8.21 -1.75
C ALA A 350 7.89 7.88 -0.25
N THR A 351 7.39 8.77 0.61
CA THR A 351 7.24 8.50 2.05
C THR A 351 6.17 7.44 2.29
N ILE A 352 5.05 7.48 1.57
CA ILE A 352 4.03 6.42 1.65
C ILE A 352 4.64 5.09 1.18
N LEU A 353 5.33 5.05 0.04
CA LEU A 353 5.98 3.83 -0.46
C LEU A 353 7.01 3.27 0.52
N VAL A 354 7.94 4.10 0.97
CA VAL A 354 8.99 3.73 1.93
C VAL A 354 8.37 3.30 3.25
N GLY A 355 7.35 4.01 3.74
CA GLY A 355 6.64 3.66 4.97
C GLY A 355 5.96 2.29 4.88
N VAL A 356 5.27 2.00 3.78
CA VAL A 356 4.63 0.70 3.55
C VAL A 356 5.65 -0.43 3.46
N LEU A 357 6.75 -0.21 2.75
CA LEU A 357 7.82 -1.20 2.60
C LEU A 357 8.57 -1.44 3.91
N ILE A 358 8.85 -0.38 4.67
CA ILE A 358 9.43 -0.48 6.01
C ILE A 358 8.48 -1.23 6.93
N ALA A 359 7.17 -0.97 6.89
CA ALA A 359 6.22 -1.66 7.74
C ALA A 359 6.14 -3.16 7.41
N VAL A 360 6.14 -3.52 6.12
CA VAL A 360 6.20 -4.93 5.67
C VAL A 360 7.50 -5.60 6.13
N PHE A 361 8.64 -4.91 6.00
CA PHE A 361 9.94 -5.43 6.39
C PHE A 361 10.07 -5.56 7.91
N ALA A 362 9.66 -4.55 8.67
CA ALA A 362 9.66 -4.56 10.12
C ALA A 362 8.81 -5.71 10.66
N MET A 363 7.64 -5.95 10.08
CA MET A 363 6.81 -7.10 10.44
C MET A 363 7.48 -8.44 10.16
N THR A 364 8.17 -8.52 9.03
CA THR A 364 8.93 -9.71 8.66
C THR A 364 10.05 -9.97 9.66
N ALA A 365 10.80 -8.92 10.04
CA ALA A 365 11.84 -8.99 11.05
C ALA A 365 11.28 -9.40 12.42
N VAL A 366 10.13 -8.83 12.83
CA VAL A 366 9.48 -9.16 14.11
C VAL A 366 9.04 -10.61 14.15
N LEU A 367 8.41 -11.14 13.09
CA LEU A 367 8.06 -12.57 13.07
C LEU A 367 9.27 -13.48 13.02
N ARG A 368 10.33 -13.08 12.32
CA ARG A 368 11.59 -13.84 12.31
C ARG A 368 12.19 -13.91 13.71
N ASN A 369 12.22 -12.79 14.42
CA ASN A 369 12.71 -12.75 15.79
C ASN A 369 11.80 -13.60 16.68
N ALA A 370 10.49 -13.43 16.60
CA ALA A 370 9.52 -14.21 17.37
C ALA A 370 9.65 -15.73 17.13
N ALA A 371 9.90 -16.16 15.88
CA ALA A 371 10.14 -17.57 15.56
C ALA A 371 11.51 -18.07 16.07
N SER A 372 12.53 -17.22 16.07
CA SER A 372 13.86 -17.56 16.59
C SER A 372 13.83 -17.66 18.12
N GLU A 373 13.17 -16.71 18.79
CA GLU A 373 12.94 -16.68 20.23
C GLU A 373 12.08 -17.88 20.65
N ALA A 374 10.98 -18.18 19.97
CA ALA A 374 10.17 -19.36 20.26
C ALA A 374 10.98 -20.68 20.19
N ARG A 375 11.91 -20.78 19.23
CA ARG A 375 12.83 -21.93 19.15
C ARG A 375 13.81 -21.94 20.33
N GLU A 376 14.48 -20.81 20.57
CA GLU A 376 15.50 -20.70 21.62
C GLU A 376 14.92 -20.95 23.02
N GLU A 377 13.74 -20.40 23.31
CA GLU A 377 12.99 -20.70 24.54
C GLU A 377 12.63 -22.18 24.66
N THR A 378 12.20 -22.82 23.56
CA THR A 378 11.91 -24.27 23.55
C THR A 378 13.17 -25.09 23.81
N GLU A 379 14.31 -24.73 23.20
CA GLU A 379 15.60 -25.40 23.42
C GLU A 379 16.10 -25.23 24.86
N GLU A 380 15.94 -24.02 25.42
CA GLU A 380 16.33 -23.70 26.79
C GLU A 380 15.50 -24.49 27.81
N ASP A 381 14.17 -24.54 27.63
CA ASP A 381 13.27 -25.29 28.51
C ASP A 381 13.50 -26.80 28.41
N LEU A 382 13.88 -27.33 27.24
CA LEU A 382 14.32 -28.73 27.11
C LEU A 382 15.66 -29.01 27.82
N ALA A 383 16.49 -28.00 28.05
CA ALA A 383 17.74 -28.13 28.79
C ALA A 383 17.54 -28.07 30.31
N LYS A 384 16.44 -27.43 30.76
CA LYS A 384 16.05 -27.31 32.18
C LYS A 384 15.35 -28.61 32.65
N PRO A 385 15.89 -29.35 33.62
CA PRO A 385 15.30 -30.62 34.07
C PRO A 385 13.86 -30.51 34.58
N ASP A 386 13.51 -29.37 35.19
CA ASP A 386 12.19 -29.07 35.75
C ASP A 386 11.13 -28.72 34.69
N GLN A 387 11.54 -28.21 33.52
CA GLN A 387 10.63 -27.87 32.42
C GLN A 387 10.57 -28.96 31.35
N ARG A 388 11.62 -29.76 31.20
CA ARG A 388 11.74 -30.79 30.16
C ARG A 388 10.54 -31.73 30.10
N GLU A 389 10.07 -32.25 31.24
CA GLU A 389 8.94 -33.18 31.29
C GLU A 389 7.65 -32.52 30.76
N ALA A 390 7.44 -31.24 31.08
CA ALA A 390 6.29 -30.48 30.60
C ALA A 390 6.34 -30.26 29.08
N VAL A 391 7.53 -29.98 28.53
CA VAL A 391 7.73 -29.83 27.07
C VAL A 391 7.50 -31.16 26.34
N GLU A 392 8.07 -32.26 26.85
CA GLU A 392 7.89 -33.61 26.29
C GLU A 392 6.41 -34.02 26.33
N ALA A 393 5.69 -33.70 27.41
CA ALA A 393 4.26 -33.95 27.53
C ALA A 393 3.43 -33.12 26.54
N TYR A 394 3.74 -31.83 26.38
CA TYR A 394 3.04 -30.93 25.47
C TYR A 394 3.10 -31.40 24.01
N TYR A 395 4.28 -31.85 23.55
CA TYR A 395 4.46 -32.37 22.20
C TYR A 395 4.26 -33.88 22.08
N SER A 396 4.03 -34.59 23.18
CA SER A 396 3.97 -36.06 23.17
C SER A 396 5.16 -36.72 22.44
N MET A 397 6.34 -36.14 22.58
CA MET A 397 7.59 -36.50 21.90
C MET A 397 8.76 -36.45 22.88
N SER A 398 9.83 -37.20 22.61
CA SER A 398 11.05 -37.12 23.41
C SER A 398 11.80 -35.81 23.15
N ALA A 399 12.57 -35.31 24.13
CA ALA A 399 13.39 -34.11 23.95
C ALA A 399 14.36 -34.21 22.78
N GLU A 400 14.85 -35.42 22.47
CA GLU A 400 15.74 -35.68 21.34
C GLU A 400 15.01 -35.51 20.00
N GLU A 401 13.79 -36.04 19.88
CA GLU A 401 12.97 -35.86 18.68
C GLU A 401 12.57 -34.39 18.49
N ILE A 402 12.19 -33.72 19.57
CA ILE A 402 11.83 -32.28 19.52
C ILE A 402 13.03 -31.46 19.05
N ARG A 403 14.22 -31.66 19.66
CA ARG A 403 15.46 -30.97 19.26
C ARG A 403 15.85 -31.24 17.83
N LEU A 404 15.69 -32.47 17.35
CA LEU A 404 15.93 -32.81 15.95
C LEU A 404 15.04 -31.96 15.04
N ARG A 405 13.73 -31.88 15.35
CA ARG A 405 12.77 -31.16 14.51
C ARG A 405 12.94 -29.64 14.55
N ILE A 406 13.24 -29.05 15.71
CA ILE A 406 13.40 -27.59 15.83
C ILE A 406 14.83 -27.10 15.58
N GLY A 407 15.79 -28.03 15.47
CA GLY A 407 17.22 -27.71 15.39
C GLY A 407 17.57 -26.78 14.23
N LYS A 408 18.64 -26.00 14.40
CA LYS A 408 19.11 -24.97 13.45
C LYS A 408 19.31 -25.46 12.00
N ALA A 409 19.51 -26.76 11.78
CA ALA A 409 19.64 -27.34 10.45
C ALA A 409 18.29 -27.53 9.74
N ASP A 410 17.21 -27.75 10.50
CA ASP A 410 15.91 -28.15 9.97
C ASP A 410 14.85 -27.05 10.07
N MET A 411 14.99 -26.13 11.04
CA MET A 411 14.11 -24.96 11.13
C MET A 411 14.65 -23.81 10.27
N GLU A 412 14.10 -23.68 9.07
CA GLU A 412 14.25 -22.48 8.27
C GLU A 412 13.28 -21.43 8.77
N VAL A 413 13.79 -20.44 9.50
CA VAL A 413 13.01 -19.24 9.86
C VAL A 413 12.63 -18.44 8.59
N TRP A 414 13.11 -18.83 7.39
CA TRP A 414 12.88 -18.16 6.11
C TRP A 414 13.11 -19.06 4.88
N PRO A 415 12.33 -18.95 3.76
CA PRO A 415 11.32 -17.94 3.43
C PRO A 415 9.87 -18.44 3.47
N LEU A 416 9.00 -17.55 3.93
CA LEU A 416 7.54 -17.60 3.78
C LEU A 416 7.09 -17.51 2.28
N GLU A 417 7.65 -18.28 1.33
CA GLU A 417 7.46 -18.06 -0.13
C GLU A 417 7.80 -16.63 -0.60
N TRP A 418 8.57 -15.87 0.20
CA TRP A 418 8.93 -14.50 -0.12
C TRP A 418 10.15 -14.43 -1.05
N PRO A 419 10.24 -13.36 -1.86
CA PRO A 419 11.52 -12.96 -2.43
C PRO A 419 12.57 -12.84 -1.31
N LYS A 420 13.74 -13.45 -1.53
CA LYS A 420 14.92 -13.25 -0.66
C LYS A 420 15.14 -11.75 -0.40
N LEU A 421 15.77 -11.36 0.70
CA LEU A 421 16.05 -9.94 1.02
C LEU A 421 16.59 -9.17 -0.20
N ASN A 422 17.53 -9.76 -0.94
CA ASN A 422 18.08 -9.16 -2.15
C ASN A 422 17.02 -8.94 -3.25
N ALA A 423 16.13 -9.91 -3.46
CA ALA A 423 15.04 -9.78 -4.42
C ALA A 423 14.01 -8.73 -3.95
N PHE A 424 13.70 -8.67 -2.65
CA PHE A 424 12.85 -7.61 -2.09
C PHE A 424 13.49 -6.22 -2.25
N LEU A 425 14.76 -6.05 -1.88
CA LEU A 425 15.51 -4.81 -2.10
C LEU A 425 15.58 -4.46 -3.60
N THR A 426 15.69 -5.46 -4.48
CA THR A 426 15.63 -5.26 -5.93
C THR A 426 14.25 -4.78 -6.37
N PHE A 427 13.16 -5.32 -5.82
CA PHE A 427 11.80 -4.84 -6.08
C PHE A 427 11.59 -3.42 -5.56
N ILE A 428 12.12 -3.07 -4.39
CA ILE A 428 12.09 -1.71 -3.86
C ILE A 428 12.88 -0.77 -4.77
N ALA A 429 14.13 -1.13 -5.09
CA ALA A 429 14.98 -0.34 -5.95
C ALA A 429 14.34 -0.16 -7.32
N LEU A 430 13.79 -1.21 -7.91
CA LEU A 430 13.04 -1.15 -9.16
C LEU A 430 11.79 -0.27 -9.01
N GLY A 431 11.05 -0.37 -7.91
CA GLY A 431 9.90 0.49 -7.62
C GLY A 431 10.28 1.96 -7.51
N ILE A 432 11.39 2.28 -6.85
CA ILE A 432 11.94 3.64 -6.74
C ILE A 432 12.43 4.13 -8.10
N VAL A 433 13.15 3.30 -8.86
CA VAL A 433 13.63 3.62 -10.20
C VAL A 433 12.45 3.84 -11.15
N CYS A 434 11.44 2.98 -11.14
CA CYS A 434 10.20 3.15 -11.90
C CYS A 434 9.40 4.36 -11.44
N PHE A 435 9.45 4.71 -10.15
CA PHE A 435 8.83 5.91 -9.64
C PHE A 435 9.57 7.13 -10.21
N ILE A 436 10.91 7.20 -10.08
CA ILE A 436 11.77 8.28 -10.60
C ILE A 436 11.68 8.41 -12.13
N PHE A 437 11.84 7.32 -12.84
CA PHE A 437 11.80 7.23 -14.29
C PHE A 437 10.43 6.69 -14.69
N TYR A 438 9.41 7.54 -14.58
CA TYR A 438 8.01 7.12 -14.70
C TYR A 438 7.74 6.36 -16.01
N ARG A 439 8.31 6.77 -17.14
CA ARG A 439 8.14 6.07 -18.43
C ARG A 439 8.70 4.63 -18.43
N LEU A 440 9.72 4.34 -17.61
CA LEU A 440 10.26 2.99 -17.45
C LEU A 440 9.23 2.00 -16.89
N ALA A 441 8.39 2.44 -15.94
CA ALA A 441 7.36 1.59 -15.35
C ALA A 441 6.31 1.17 -16.39
N ILE A 442 5.93 2.10 -17.27
CA ILE A 442 4.96 1.89 -18.35
C ILE A 442 5.50 0.86 -19.36
N LEU A 443 6.76 1.02 -19.76
CA LEU A 443 7.43 0.07 -20.66
C LEU A 443 7.57 -1.31 -20.06
N TRP A 444 7.94 -1.38 -18.78
CA TRP A 444 8.01 -2.66 -18.06
C TRP A 444 6.63 -3.34 -18.01
N LEU A 445 5.57 -2.59 -17.72
CA LEU A 445 4.20 -3.10 -17.72
C LEU A 445 3.78 -3.62 -19.10
N ALA A 446 4.04 -2.84 -20.16
CA ALA A 446 3.77 -3.23 -21.54
C ALA A 446 4.52 -4.53 -21.91
N ALA A 447 5.80 -4.66 -21.50
CA ALA A 447 6.58 -5.87 -21.70
C ALA A 447 6.00 -7.08 -20.96
N GLN A 448 5.49 -6.92 -19.73
CA GLN A 448 4.82 -8.01 -19.01
C GLN A 448 3.51 -8.41 -19.69
N VAL A 449 2.70 -7.46 -20.14
CA VAL A 449 1.45 -7.73 -20.87
C VAL A 449 1.73 -8.51 -22.15
N MET A 450 2.72 -8.10 -22.96
CA MET A 450 3.14 -8.83 -24.16
C MET A 450 3.61 -10.25 -23.85
N ARG A 451 4.31 -10.48 -22.73
CA ARG A 451 4.73 -11.82 -22.29
C ARG A 451 3.53 -12.72 -21.93
N LEU A 452 2.47 -12.16 -21.37
CA LEU A 452 1.25 -12.92 -21.04
C LEU A 452 0.53 -13.39 -22.30
N PHE A 453 0.42 -12.55 -23.32
CA PHE A 453 -0.14 -12.93 -24.62
C PHE A 453 0.72 -13.98 -25.33
N LYS A 454 2.05 -13.86 -25.26
CA LYS A 454 2.95 -14.86 -25.85
C LYS A 454 2.86 -16.25 -25.20
N LYS A 455 2.46 -16.33 -23.93
CA LYS A 455 2.24 -17.61 -23.22
C LYS A 455 0.89 -18.26 -23.53
N THR A 456 -0.05 -17.54 -24.16
CA THR A 456 -1.36 -18.08 -24.50
C THR A 456 -1.39 -18.75 -25.88
N ASP A 457 -0.35 -18.51 -26.69
CA ASP A 457 -0.16 -19.11 -28.02
C ASP A 457 0.74 -20.36 -28.02
N ALA A 458 1.12 -20.88 -26.84
CA ALA A 458 1.89 -22.11 -26.64
C ALA A 458 1.15 -23.04 -25.68
#